data_AF-A0A7J4BWZ5-F1
#
_entry.id   AF-A0A7J4BWZ5-F1
#
_cell.length_a   1.000
_cell.length_b   1.000
_cell.length_c   1.000
_cell.angle_alpha   90.00
_cell.angle_beta   90.00
_cell.angle_gamma   90.00
#
_symmetry.space_group_name_H-M   'P 1'
#
loop_
_entity.id
_entity.type
_entity.pdbx_description
1 polymer ?
#
loop_
_entity_poly.entity_id
_entity_poly.type
_entity_poly.pdbx_seq_one_letter_code
_entity_poly.pdbx_strand_id
1 'polypeptide(L)'
;KFARALKAADQVGDLVTFSIDQTRFSINVTGESDAVNVSYDAGELQELNCDSPVKSQYSLQYLLPLAKRIESTVDKVTAKFGENYPLRLEFEFADGGANVVYFLAPRVEGDT
;
A
#
# COMPACT_ATOMS: atom_id res chain seq x y z
N LYS A 1 5.00 -9.48 -4.00
CA LYS A 1 4.15 -9.68 -2.79
C LYS A 1 3.11 -8.56 -2.61
N PHE A 2 3.53 -7.29 -2.64
CA PHE A 2 2.65 -6.11 -2.53
C PHE A 2 1.42 -6.10 -3.47
N ALA A 3 1.63 -6.28 -4.78
CA ALA A 3 0.52 -6.29 -5.75
C ALA A 3 -0.54 -7.38 -5.49
N ARG A 4 -0.12 -8.54 -4.97
CA ARG A 4 -1.03 -9.63 -4.61
C ARG A 4 -1.85 -9.29 -3.38
N ALA A 5 -1.26 -8.61 -2.39
CA ALA A 5 -1.99 -8.13 -1.23
C ALA A 5 -3.10 -7.15 -1.62
N LEU A 6 -2.82 -6.23 -2.55
CA LEU A 6 -3.84 -5.31 -3.08
C LEU A 6 -4.96 -6.02 -3.85
N LYS A 7 -4.63 -7.04 -4.65
CA LYS A 7 -5.63 -7.86 -5.35
C LYS A 7 -6.48 -8.70 -4.40
N ALA A 8 -5.90 -9.25 -3.34
CA ALA A 8 -6.64 -9.96 -2.31
C ALA A 8 -7.59 -9.02 -1.57
N ALA A 9 -7.13 -7.79 -1.31
CA ALA A 9 -7.95 -6.78 -0.63
C ALA A 9 -9.18 -6.35 -1.47
N ASP A 10 -9.02 -6.25 -2.79
CA ASP A 10 -10.10 -5.91 -3.74
C ASP A 10 -11.24 -6.95 -3.77
N GLN A 11 -11.01 -8.19 -3.33
CA GLN A 11 -12.09 -9.18 -3.23
C GLN A 11 -12.99 -8.96 -2.00
N VAL A 12 -12.57 -8.10 -1.07
CA VAL A 12 -13.22 -7.91 0.23
C VAL A 12 -13.83 -6.52 0.38
N GLY A 13 -13.21 -5.47 -0.16
CA GLY A 13 -13.76 -4.12 -0.10
C GLY A 13 -13.03 -3.11 -0.97
N ASP A 14 -13.54 -1.88 -0.98
CA ASP A 14 -13.07 -0.80 -1.88
C ASP A 14 -11.98 0.08 -1.28
N LEU A 15 -11.82 0.04 0.04
CA LEU A 15 -10.92 0.89 0.81
C LEU A 15 -9.89 0.03 1.53
N VAL A 16 -8.62 0.35 1.33
CA VAL A 16 -7.51 -0.34 1.98
C VAL A 16 -6.86 0.58 2.99
N THR A 17 -6.59 0.04 4.17
CA THR A 17 -5.89 0.70 5.25
C THR A 17 -4.44 0.25 5.23
N PHE A 18 -3.53 1.20 5.07
CA PHE A 18 -2.10 0.99 5.25
C PHE A 18 -1.72 1.41 6.65
N SER A 19 -1.04 0.53 7.39
CA SER A 19 -0.50 0.84 8.71
C SER A 19 0.95 0.46 8.79
N ILE A 20 1.77 1.30 9.43
CA ILE A 20 3.19 1.06 9.66
C ILE A 20 3.56 1.45 11.08
N ASP A 21 4.43 0.67 11.70
CA ASP A 21 5.13 0.99 12.93
C ASP A 21 6.63 0.65 12.77
N GLN A 22 7.41 0.74 13.85
CA GLN A 22 8.86 0.47 13.85
C GLN A 22 9.25 -0.98 13.54
N THR A 23 8.28 -1.90 13.52
CA THR A 23 8.52 -3.34 13.42
C THR A 23 7.82 -3.97 12.23
N ARG A 24 6.74 -3.38 11.72
CA ARG A 24 5.86 -4.00 10.74
C ARG A 24 5.15 -2.98 9.84
N PHE A 25 4.93 -3.39 8.60
CA PHE A 25 3.96 -2.78 7.69
C PHE A 25 2.77 -3.72 7.47
N SER A 26 1.57 -3.19 7.37
CA SER A 26 0.35 -3.97 7.12
C SER A 26 -0.62 -3.30 6.15
N ILE A 27 -1.33 -4.15 5.43
CA ILE A 27 -2.38 -3.80 4.47
C ILE A 27 -3.65 -4.51 4.94
N ASN A 28 -4.64 -3.73 5.36
CA ASN A 28 -5.88 -4.22 5.93
C ASN A 28 -7.07 -3.77 5.09
N VAL A 29 -8.01 -4.66 4.83
CA VAL A 29 -9.33 -4.31 4.31
C VAL A 29 -10.40 -5.05 5.10
N THR A 30 -11.52 -4.38 5.32
CA THR A 30 -12.68 -4.93 6.00
C THR A 30 -13.88 -4.72 5.09
N GLY A 31 -14.51 -5.82 4.71
CA GLY A 31 -15.79 -5.83 4.00
C GLY A 31 -16.95 -6.05 4.96
N GLU A 32 -18.14 -6.29 4.42
CA GLU A 32 -19.34 -6.52 5.24
C GLU A 32 -19.28 -7.82 6.06
N SER A 33 -18.66 -8.88 5.53
CA SER A 33 -18.61 -10.20 6.17
C SER A 33 -17.20 -10.77 6.34
N ASP A 34 -16.22 -10.24 5.60
CA ASP A 34 -14.85 -10.76 5.56
C ASP A 34 -13.83 -9.63 5.79
N ALA A 35 -12.62 -10.01 6.22
CA ALA A 35 -11.49 -9.10 6.34
C ALA A 35 -10.21 -9.78 5.84
N VAL A 36 -9.35 -9.00 5.20
CA VAL A 36 -8.01 -9.43 4.79
C VAL A 36 -6.99 -8.55 5.49
N ASN A 37 -6.06 -9.19 6.20
CA ASN A 37 -4.90 -8.55 6.79
C ASN A 37 -3.65 -9.23 6.23
N VAL A 38 -2.82 -8.46 5.54
CA VAL A 38 -1.50 -8.88 5.10
C VAL A 38 -0.48 -8.03 5.83
N SER A 39 0.43 -8.68 6.55
CA SER A 39 1.51 -8.02 7.28
C SER A 39 2.88 -8.46 6.77
N TYR A 40 3.84 -7.57 6.90
CA TYR A 40 5.25 -7.78 6.59
C TYR A 40 6.07 -7.26 7.76
N ASP A 41 6.79 -8.15 8.42
CA ASP A 41 7.71 -7.75 9.49
C ASP A 41 8.97 -7.12 8.89
N ALA A 42 9.72 -6.34 9.67
CA ALA A 42 10.90 -5.60 9.20
C ALA A 42 11.94 -6.50 8.49
N GLY A 43 12.07 -7.77 8.90
CA GLY A 43 12.97 -8.74 8.26
C GLY A 43 12.52 -9.22 6.88
N GLU A 44 11.27 -8.99 6.50
CA GLU A 44 10.73 -9.32 5.17
C GLU A 44 10.78 -8.14 4.19
N LEU A 45 11.08 -6.94 4.70
CA LEU A 45 11.15 -5.71 3.94
C LEU A 45 12.61 -5.36 3.67
N GLN A 46 12.88 -4.79 2.49
CA GLN A 46 14.22 -4.29 2.20
C GLN A 46 14.58 -3.10 3.10
N GLU A 47 13.58 -2.28 3.43
CA GLU A 47 13.71 -1.13 4.30
C GLU A 47 12.35 -0.86 4.96
N LEU A 48 12.37 -0.55 6.25
CA LEU A 48 11.24 -0.07 7.01
C LEU A 48 11.73 1.10 7.86
N ASN A 49 11.09 2.26 7.70
CA ASN A 49 11.43 3.47 8.43
C ASN A 49 10.14 4.14 8.90
N CYS A 50 10.02 4.33 10.21
CA CYS A 50 8.82 4.85 10.86
C CYS A 50 9.20 5.48 12.21
N ASP A 51 9.08 6.80 12.33
CA ASP A 51 9.36 7.52 13.57
C ASP A 51 8.25 7.32 14.61
N SER A 52 7.00 7.29 14.16
CA SER A 52 5.79 7.07 14.96
C SER A 52 4.77 6.23 14.19
N PRO A 53 3.99 5.36 14.85
CA PRO A 53 2.96 4.57 14.17
C PRO A 53 2.01 5.45 13.36
N VAL A 54 1.72 5.01 12.13
CA VAL A 54 0.86 5.73 11.18
C VAL A 54 -0.16 4.77 10.59
N LYS A 55 -1.40 5.24 10.44
CA LYS A 55 -2.46 4.58 9.67
C LYS A 55 -3.03 5.56 8.65
N SER A 56 -3.30 5.10 7.43
CA SER A 56 -4.00 5.90 6.43
C SER A 56 -4.78 5.02 5.46
N GLN A 57 -5.92 5.52 4.97
CA GLN A 57 -6.82 4.76 4.13
C GLN A 57 -6.81 5.28 2.69
N TYR A 58 -6.87 4.37 1.72
CA TYR A 58 -6.78 4.68 0.29
C TYR A 58 -7.79 3.86 -0.50
N SER A 59 -8.27 4.38 -1.62
CA SER A 59 -9.20 3.63 -2.47
C SER A 59 -8.48 2.67 -3.40
N LEU A 60 -8.88 1.40 -3.36
CA LEU A 60 -8.27 0.32 -4.14
C LEU A 60 -8.45 0.50 -5.64
N GLN A 61 -9.54 1.13 -6.09
CA GLN A 61 -9.80 1.39 -7.51
C GLN A 61 -8.63 2.09 -8.22
N TYR A 62 -7.89 2.94 -7.50
CA TYR A 62 -6.74 3.67 -8.03
C TYR A 62 -5.42 2.90 -7.89
N LEU A 63 -5.33 1.98 -6.93
CA LEU A 63 -4.15 1.15 -6.68
C LEU A 63 -4.08 -0.08 -7.59
N LEU A 64 -5.23 -0.64 -7.99
CA LEU A 64 -5.29 -1.89 -8.77
C LEU A 64 -4.67 -1.80 -10.16
N PRO A 65 -4.85 -0.71 -10.95
CA PRO A 65 -4.15 -0.56 -12.22
C PRO A 65 -2.64 -0.55 -12.07
N LEU A 66 -2.13 0.06 -10.99
CA LEU A 66 -0.69 0.08 -10.68
C LEU A 66 -0.20 -1.28 -10.21
N ALA A 67 -0.95 -1.96 -9.35
CA ALA A 67 -0.63 -3.30 -8.87
C ALA A 67 -0.42 -4.28 -10.03
N LYS A 68 -1.27 -4.21 -11.07
CA LYS A 68 -1.13 -5.04 -12.29
C LYS A 68 0.19 -4.77 -13.02
N ARG A 69 0.62 -3.50 -13.15
CA ARG A 69 1.89 -3.14 -13.80
C ARG A 69 3.11 -3.51 -12.94
N ILE A 70 3.01 -3.30 -11.63
CA ILE A 70 4.08 -3.61 -10.68
C ILE A 70 4.35 -5.13 -10.68
N GLU A 71 3.31 -5.97 -10.65
CA GLU A 71 3.49 -7.42 -10.59
C GLU A 71 4.26 -7.99 -11.80
N SER A 72 4.14 -7.37 -12.97
CA SER A 72 4.75 -7.90 -14.20
C SER A 72 6.17 -7.41 -14.48
N THR A 73 6.58 -6.27 -13.91
CA THR A 73 7.71 -5.51 -14.47
C THR A 73 8.59 -4.83 -13.41
N VAL A 74 8.22 -4.91 -12.13
CA VAL A 74 8.86 -4.14 -11.06
C VAL A 74 9.33 -5.04 -9.95
N ASP A 75 10.62 -5.00 -9.65
CA ASP A 75 11.22 -5.77 -8.56
C ASP A 75 11.07 -5.09 -7.19
N LYS A 76 11.12 -3.76 -7.16
CA LYS A 76 11.06 -2.94 -5.94
C LYS A 76 10.03 -1.84 -6.05
N VAL A 77 9.20 -1.72 -5.01
CA VAL A 77 8.28 -0.59 -4.81
C VAL A 77 8.57 0.06 -3.47
N THR A 78 8.63 1.38 -3.45
CA THR A 78 8.75 2.18 -2.23
C THR A 78 7.43 2.89 -1.99
N ALA A 79 6.82 2.65 -0.83
CA ALA A 79 5.62 3.33 -0.38
C ALA A 79 5.95 4.29 0.77
N LYS A 80 5.60 5.57 0.59
CA LYS A 80 5.76 6.62 1.60
C LYS A 80 4.38 7.19 1.92
N PHE A 81 3.98 7.17 3.17
CA PHE A 81 2.69 7.69 3.61
C PHE A 81 2.78 8.21 5.05
N GLY A 82 1.81 9.04 5.42
CA GLY A 82 1.66 9.66 6.73
C GLY A 82 0.17 9.77 7.08
N GLU A 83 -0.14 10.08 8.33
CA GLU A 83 -1.52 10.41 8.71
C GLU A 83 -1.96 11.68 7.97
N ASN A 84 -3.11 11.62 7.28
CA ASN A 84 -3.62 12.73 6.46
C ASN A 84 -2.66 13.20 5.33
N TYR A 85 -1.67 12.39 4.95
CA TYR A 85 -0.77 12.66 3.82
C TYR A 85 -1.08 11.75 2.62
N PRO A 86 -0.87 12.26 1.39
CA PRO A 86 -0.93 11.43 0.19
C PRO A 86 0.02 10.23 0.27
N LEU A 87 -0.46 9.07 -0.17
CA LEU A 87 0.41 7.93 -0.47
C LEU A 87 1.25 8.28 -1.69
N ARG A 88 2.57 8.21 -1.53
CA ARG A 88 3.55 8.32 -2.61
C ARG A 88 4.13 6.93 -2.88
N LEU A 89 3.85 6.41 -4.08
CA LEU A 89 4.44 5.17 -4.58
C LEU A 89 5.54 5.50 -5.59
N GLU A 90 6.71 4.93 -5.39
CA GLU A 90 7.86 5.07 -6.26
C GLU A 90 8.31 3.68 -6.72
N PHE A 91 8.56 3.54 -8.02
CA PHE A 91 9.15 2.33 -8.57
C PHE A 91 9.84 2.60 -9.91
N GLU A 92 10.78 1.73 -10.25
CA GLU A 92 11.54 1.77 -11.49
C GLU A 92 11.30 0.48 -12.27
N PHE A 93 11.43 0.56 -13.60
CA PHE A 93 11.37 -0.59 -14.47
C PHE A 93 12.27 -0.39 -15.70
N ALA A 94 12.45 -1.47 -16.48
CA ALA A 94 13.36 -1.52 -17.61
C ALA A 94 14.81 -1.15 -17.21
N ASP A 95 15.31 -1.77 -16.14
CA ASP A 95 16.67 -1.58 -15.62
C ASP A 95 17.04 -0.09 -15.39
N GLY A 96 16.09 0.67 -14.83
CA GLY A 96 16.25 2.10 -14.55
C GLY A 96 15.96 3.02 -15.74
N GLY A 97 15.52 2.47 -16.88
CA GLY A 97 15.12 3.26 -18.05
C GLY A 97 13.86 4.11 -17.83
N ALA A 98 13.05 3.79 -16.81
CA ALA A 98 11.89 4.58 -16.42
C ALA A 98 11.70 4.60 -14.90
N ASN A 99 11.36 5.78 -14.37
CA ASN A 99 11.00 6.01 -12.98
C ASN A 99 9.55 6.54 -12.91
N VAL A 100 8.75 5.96 -12.02
CA VAL A 100 7.36 6.35 -11.79
C VAL A 100 7.21 6.84 -10.36
N VAL A 101 6.60 8.02 -10.23
CA VAL A 101 6.13 8.57 -8.96
C VAL A 101 4.63 8.77 -9.06
N TYR A 102 3.88 8.09 -8.19
CA TYR A 102 2.42 8.17 -8.15
C TYR A 102 1.95 8.70 -6.79
N PHE A 103 1.00 9.62 -6.82
CA PHE A 103 0.40 10.18 -5.61
C PHE A 103 -1.08 9.80 -5.54
N LEU A 104 -1.52 9.37 -4.36
CA LEU A 104 -2.91 9.07 -4.07
C LEU A 104 -3.34 9.78 -2.80
N ALA A 105 -4.40 10.59 -2.90
CA ALA A 105 -4.97 11.26 -1.75
C ALA A 105 -5.51 10.23 -0.74
N PRO A 106 -5.32 10.45 0.57
CA PRO A 106 -5.95 9.62 1.58
C PRO A 106 -7.46 9.83 1.54
N ARG A 107 -8.20 8.79 1.90
CA ARG A 107 -9.61 8.88 2.27
C ARG A 107 -9.66 9.18 3.76
N VAL A 108 -10.35 10.26 4.11
CA VAL A 108 -10.61 10.60 5.51
C VAL A 108 -11.71 9.64 5.98
N GLU A 109 -11.50 8.94 7.10
CA GLU A 109 -12.63 8.34 7.83
C GLU A 109 -13.58 9.50 8.15
N GLY A 110 -14.76 9.50 7.52
CA GLY A 110 -15.83 10.37 8.01
C GLY A 110 -16.20 9.82 9.37
N ASP A 111 -15.91 10.57 10.44
CA ASP A 111 -16.43 10.30 11.78
C ASP A 111 -17.93 9.98 11.63
N THR A 112 -18.28 8.72 11.88
CA THR A 112 -19.67 8.27 12.03
C THR A 112 -19.84 7.68 13.40
#